data_AF-A0ABD2MIL6-F1
#
_entry.id   AF-A0ABD2MIL6-F1
#
_cell.length_a   1.000
_cell.length_b   1.000
_cell.length_c   1.000
_cell.angle_alpha   90.00
_cell.angle_beta   90.00
_cell.angle_gamma   90.00
#
_symmetry.space_group_name_H-M   'P 1'
#
loop_
_entity.id
_entity.type
_entity.pdbx_description
1 polymer ?
#
loop_
_entity_poly.entity_id
_entity_poly.type
_entity_poly.pdbx_seq_one_letter_code
_entity_poly.pdbx_strand_id
1 'polypeptide(L)'
;MSTDLIEVCNIIFDGLITSTNEVCGRRRIQNSKMSPTTLALIERRQNTNRESQEYEELNKIMKKAIRRDGRNNQTQIVEKAIEDNMILRRLRKNLSKGKVRKNKLKDANNNAKYEKTETINIIQDFYKKQYS
;
A
#
# COMPACT_ATOMS: atom_id res chain seq x y z
N MET A 1 42.77 -0.40 33.60
CA MET A 1 43.19 -1.42 32.62
C MET A 1 42.01 -2.20 32.04
N SER A 2 40.90 -2.40 32.76
CA SER A 2 39.70 -3.07 32.23
C SER A 2 38.72 -2.16 31.47
N THR A 3 38.72 -0.85 31.77
CA THR A 3 37.81 0.15 31.17
C THR A 3 38.09 0.38 29.69
N ASP A 4 39.36 0.51 29.32
CA ASP A 4 39.78 0.86 27.96
C ASP A 4 39.50 -0.29 26.99
N LEU A 5 39.58 -1.52 27.49
CA LEU A 5 39.28 -2.73 26.72
C LEU A 5 37.78 -2.86 26.45
N ILE A 6 36.93 -2.48 27.42
CA ILE A 6 35.48 -2.40 27.25
C ILE A 6 35.11 -1.31 26.23
N GLU A 7 35.79 -0.17 26.30
CA GLU A 7 35.54 0.96 25.40
C GLU A 7 35.91 0.63 23.95
N VAL A 8 37.05 -0.02 23.73
CA VAL A 8 37.46 -0.54 22.41
C VAL A 8 36.47 -1.60 21.90
N CYS A 9 36.01 -2.51 22.77
CA CYS A 9 34.99 -3.50 22.39
C CYS A 9 33.68 -2.83 21.96
N ASN A 10 33.23 -1.79 22.66
CA ASN A 10 32.01 -1.05 22.31
C ASN A 10 32.15 -0.35 20.95
N ILE A 11 33.29 0.30 20.67
CA ILE A 11 33.55 0.94 19.37
C ILE A 11 33.53 -0.09 18.23
N ILE A 12 34.13 -1.26 18.43
CA ILE A 12 34.10 -2.34 17.44
C ILE A 12 32.68 -2.87 17.24
N PHE A 13 31.92 -3.03 18.32
CA PHE A 13 30.54 -3.52 18.27
C PHE A 13 29.63 -2.53 17.56
N ASP A 14 29.74 -1.24 17.85
CA ASP A 14 29.01 -0.17 17.18
C ASP A 14 29.41 -0.04 15.71
N GLY A 15 30.70 -0.16 15.39
CA GLY A 15 31.19 -0.19 14.01
C GLY A 15 30.64 -1.38 13.21
N LEU A 16 30.51 -2.55 13.86
CA LEU A 16 29.88 -3.73 13.28
C LEU A 16 28.37 -3.52 13.09
N ILE A 17 27.66 -2.97 14.08
CA ILE A 17 26.23 -2.66 13.96
C ILE A 17 25.98 -1.66 12.83
N THR A 18 26.82 -0.63 12.71
CA THR A 18 26.67 0.41 11.69
C THR A 18 26.94 -0.16 10.30
N SER A 19 28.05 -0.87 10.11
CA SER A 19 28.38 -1.55 8.85
C SER A 19 27.33 -2.58 8.45
N THR A 20 26.83 -3.37 9.40
CA THR A 20 25.76 -4.36 9.13
C THR A 20 24.43 -3.68 8.83
N ASN A 21 24.10 -2.54 9.45
CA ASN A 21 22.91 -1.78 9.08
C ASN A 21 23.06 -1.05 7.75
N GLU A 22 24.26 -0.67 7.32
CA GLU A 22 24.48 -0.10 6.00
C GLU A 22 24.39 -1.15 4.89
N VAL A 23 24.96 -2.34 5.12
CA VAL A 23 24.98 -3.44 4.14
C VAL A 23 23.68 -4.26 4.16
N CYS A 24 23.15 -4.57 5.34
CA CYS A 24 21.99 -5.44 5.55
C CYS A 24 20.73 -4.70 6.01
N GLY A 25 20.83 -3.41 6.36
CA GLY A 25 19.67 -2.63 6.78
C GLY A 25 18.70 -2.48 5.63
N ARG A 26 17.62 -3.25 5.70
CA ARG A 26 16.51 -3.13 4.76
C ARG A 26 15.90 -1.75 4.95
N ARG A 27 16.19 -0.80 4.05
CA ARG A 27 15.46 0.46 3.98
C ARG A 27 13.96 0.13 3.93
N ARG A 28 13.24 0.46 5.01
CA ARG A 28 11.77 0.43 5.02
C ARG A 28 11.30 1.58 4.12
N ILE A 29 11.26 1.30 2.82
CA ILE A 29 10.68 2.23 1.86
C ILE A 29 9.20 2.32 2.18
N GLN A 30 8.72 3.53 2.45
CA GLN A 30 7.30 3.79 2.53
C GLN A 30 6.70 3.59 1.13
N ASN A 31 6.16 2.40 0.89
CA ASN A 31 5.56 2.02 -0.39
C ASN A 31 4.14 2.58 -0.52
N SER A 32 3.95 3.89 -0.32
CA SER A 32 2.69 4.50 -0.74
C SER A 32 2.67 4.45 -2.26
N LYS A 33 1.65 3.78 -2.82
CA LYS A 33 1.46 3.67 -4.28
C LYS A 33 1.05 5.00 -4.92
N MET A 34 0.67 5.97 -4.11
CA MET A 34 0.17 7.28 -4.53
C MET A 34 1.04 8.37 -3.91
N SER A 35 1.34 9.38 -4.70
CA SER A 35 2.05 10.57 -4.23
C SER A 35 1.15 11.44 -3.32
N PRO A 36 1.74 12.26 -2.45
CA PRO A 36 0.98 13.20 -1.60
C PRO A 36 0.07 14.14 -2.41
N THR A 37 0.52 14.55 -3.59
CA THR A 37 -0.25 15.43 -4.48
C THR A 37 -1.49 14.72 -5.04
N THR A 38 -1.38 13.44 -5.42
CA THR A 38 -2.53 12.63 -5.83
C THR A 38 -3.50 12.39 -4.67
N LEU A 39 -3.00 12.20 -3.45
CA LEU A 39 -3.84 12.07 -2.27
C LEU A 39 -4.64 13.35 -2.00
N ALA A 40 -4.01 14.52 -2.12
CA ALA A 40 -4.69 15.81 -1.99
C ALA A 40 -5.79 16.00 -3.07
N LEU A 41 -5.57 15.54 -4.30
CA LEU A 41 -6.60 15.56 -5.35
C LEU A 41 -7.80 14.66 -5.02
N ILE A 42 -7.56 13.50 -4.40
CA ILE A 42 -8.62 12.58 -3.97
C ILE A 42 -9.45 13.24 -2.87
N GLU A 43 -8.80 13.84 -1.88
CA GLU A 43 -9.47 14.53 -0.78
C GLU A 43 -10.29 15.72 -1.30
N ARG A 44 -9.71 16.56 -2.17
CA ARG A 44 -10.43 17.66 -2.81
C ARG A 44 -11.68 17.16 -3.53
N ARG A 45 -11.60 16.04 -4.25
CA ARG A 45 -12.75 15.44 -4.95
C ARG A 45 -13.87 15.02 -4.00
N GLN A 46 -13.51 14.50 -2.83
CA GLN A 46 -14.49 14.05 -1.84
C GLN A 46 -15.31 15.23 -1.29
N ASN A 47 -14.72 16.42 -1.25
CA ASN A 47 -15.34 17.64 -0.74
C ASN A 47 -16.03 18.49 -1.82
N THR A 48 -15.88 18.17 -3.11
CA THR A 48 -16.53 18.89 -4.21
C THR A 48 -17.91 18.29 -4.53
N ASN A 49 -18.90 19.16 -4.78
CA ASN A 49 -20.24 18.74 -5.20
C ASN A 49 -20.19 17.94 -6.51
N ARG A 50 -20.82 16.76 -6.56
CA ARG A 50 -20.75 15.82 -7.69
C ARG A 50 -21.36 16.35 -8.98
N GLU A 51 -22.31 17.27 -8.87
CA GLU A 51 -23.05 17.84 -10.01
C GLU A 51 -22.34 19.07 -10.60
N SER A 52 -21.24 19.52 -9.99
CA SER A 52 -20.51 20.68 -10.49
C SER A 52 -19.60 20.31 -11.66
N GLN A 53 -19.39 21.27 -12.58
CA GLN A 53 -18.40 21.13 -13.64
C GLN A 53 -16.98 20.99 -13.08
N GLU A 54 -16.68 21.65 -11.94
CA GLU A 54 -15.42 21.51 -11.23
C GLU A 54 -15.14 20.05 -10.84
N TYR A 55 -16.16 19.30 -10.42
CA TYR A 55 -16.02 17.90 -10.07
C TYR A 55 -15.58 17.04 -11.27
N GLU A 56 -16.15 17.29 -12.45
CA GLU A 56 -15.77 16.54 -13.65
C GLU A 56 -14.31 16.78 -14.04
N GLU A 57 -13.88 18.04 -14.02
CA GLU A 57 -12.50 18.44 -14.33
C GLU A 57 -11.52 17.84 -13.34
N LEU A 58 -11.82 17.99 -12.05
CA LEU A 58 -11.01 17.43 -10.98
C LEU A 58 -10.94 15.90 -11.06
N ASN A 59 -12.05 15.23 -11.40
CA ASN A 59 -12.07 13.79 -11.61
C ASN A 59 -11.20 13.35 -12.79
N LYS A 60 -11.17 14.11 -13.90
CA LYS A 60 -10.27 13.85 -15.04
C LYS A 60 -8.80 13.98 -14.63
N ILE A 61 -8.46 15.04 -13.90
CA ILE A 61 -7.08 15.30 -13.42
C ILE A 61 -6.65 14.20 -12.42
N MET A 62 -7.47 13.92 -11.42
CA MET A 62 -7.23 12.87 -10.42
C MET A 62 -7.00 11.51 -11.09
N LYS A 63 -7.85 11.12 -12.06
CA LYS A 63 -7.68 9.85 -12.79
C LYS A 63 -6.34 9.80 -13.55
N LYS A 64 -5.92 10.89 -14.17
CA LYS A 64 -4.61 10.97 -14.85
C LYS A 64 -3.46 10.85 -13.85
N ALA A 65 -3.54 11.53 -12.71
CA ALA A 65 -2.53 11.49 -11.65
C ALA A 65 -2.39 10.07 -11.07
N ILE A 66 -3.50 9.41 -10.73
CA ILE A 66 -3.52 8.02 -10.24
C ILE A 66 -2.84 7.06 -11.23
N ARG A 67 -3.12 7.21 -12.54
CA ARG A 67 -2.49 6.35 -13.56
C ARG A 67 -0.99 6.60 -13.67
N ARG A 68 -0.56 7.86 -13.58
CA ARG A 68 0.86 8.23 -13.60
C ARG A 68 1.60 7.63 -12.40
N ASP A 69 1.06 7.82 -11.21
CA ASP A 69 1.64 7.27 -9.97
C ASP A 69 1.69 5.75 -9.99
N GLY A 70 0.63 5.10 -10.49
CA GLY A 70 0.61 3.65 -10.67
C GLY A 70 1.70 3.14 -11.61
N ARG A 71 1.96 3.84 -12.73
CA ARG A 71 3.06 3.50 -13.65
C ARG A 71 4.42 3.71 -13.00
N ASN A 72 4.63 4.86 -12.35
CA ASN A 72 5.89 5.20 -11.68
C ASN A 72 6.23 4.18 -10.59
N ASN A 73 5.25 3.83 -9.75
CA ASN A 73 5.43 2.81 -8.71
C ASN A 73 5.78 1.44 -9.33
N GLN A 74 5.19 1.08 -10.48
CA GLN A 74 5.54 -0.16 -11.17
C GLN A 74 6.99 -0.12 -11.70
N THR A 75 7.42 0.99 -12.28
CA THR A 75 8.80 1.21 -12.73
C THR A 75 9.78 1.10 -11.57
N GLN A 76 9.52 1.79 -10.45
CA GLN A 76 10.36 1.72 -9.24
C GLN A 76 10.50 0.31 -8.68
N ILE A 77 9.42 -0.50 -8.73
CA ILE A 77 9.48 -1.90 -8.32
C ILE A 77 10.41 -2.72 -9.23
N VAL A 78 10.43 -2.44 -10.53
CA VAL A 78 11.30 -3.11 -11.49
C VAL A 78 12.75 -2.66 -11.31
N GLU A 79 12.99 -1.35 -11.20
CA GLU A 79 14.33 -0.78 -10.92
C GLU A 79 14.92 -1.39 -9.66
N LYS A 80 14.15 -1.41 -8.57
CA LYS A 80 14.59 -2.05 -7.33
C LYS A 80 14.87 -3.55 -7.49
N ALA A 81 14.07 -4.26 -8.31
CA ALA A 81 14.33 -5.66 -8.57
C ALA A 81 15.64 -5.89 -9.33
N ILE A 82 16.02 -4.94 -10.20
CA ILE A 82 17.31 -4.95 -10.90
C ILE A 82 18.44 -4.67 -9.90
N GLU A 83 18.31 -3.65 -9.05
CA GLU A 83 19.27 -3.32 -7.97
C GLU A 83 19.51 -4.51 -7.03
N ASP A 84 18.43 -5.20 -6.63
CA ASP A 84 18.46 -6.36 -5.74
C ASP A 84 18.91 -7.66 -6.45
N ASN A 85 19.34 -7.60 -7.73
CA ASN A 85 19.66 -8.76 -8.59
C ASN A 85 18.57 -9.86 -8.55
N MET A 86 17.31 -9.44 -8.45
CA MET A 86 16.18 -10.34 -8.32
C MET A 86 15.71 -10.85 -9.68
N ILE A 87 15.69 -12.18 -9.85
CA ILE A 87 15.06 -12.84 -10.99
C ILE A 87 13.56 -12.48 -11.04
N LEU A 88 13.05 -12.13 -12.22
CA LEU A 88 11.64 -11.74 -12.46
C LEU A 88 10.61 -12.71 -11.87
N ARG A 89 10.91 -14.02 -11.84
CA ARG A 89 10.07 -15.05 -11.21
C ARG A 89 9.87 -14.79 -9.71
N ARG A 90 10.92 -14.39 -9.01
CA ARG A 90 10.92 -14.10 -7.56
C ARG A 90 10.22 -12.78 -7.27
N LEU A 91 10.42 -11.77 -8.14
CA LEU A 91 9.69 -10.49 -8.09
C LEU A 91 8.17 -10.70 -8.22
N ARG A 92 7.73 -11.49 -9.20
CA ARG A 92 6.30 -11.79 -9.42
C ARG A 92 5.65 -12.48 -8.21
N LYS A 93 6.38 -13.37 -7.53
CA LYS A 93 5.94 -14.03 -6.28
C LYS A 93 5.84 -13.05 -5.12
N ASN A 94 6.69 -12.01 -5.06
CA ASN A 94 6.62 -10.99 -4.02
C ASN A 94 5.51 -9.97 -4.30
N LEU A 95 5.26 -9.62 -5.57
CA LEU A 95 4.15 -8.77 -6.00
C LEU A 95 2.76 -9.39 -5.75
N SER A 96 2.65 -10.72 -5.69
CA SER A 96 1.39 -11.41 -5.37
C SER A 96 1.14 -11.55 -3.87
N LYS A 97 2.17 -11.45 -3.03
CA LYS A 97 2.01 -11.44 -1.57
C LYS A 97 1.27 -10.16 -1.16
N GLY A 98 0.12 -10.33 -0.48
CA GLY A 98 -0.73 -9.20 -0.04
C GLY A 98 -1.91 -8.87 -0.97
N LYS A 99 -2.07 -9.56 -2.11
CA LYS A 99 -3.35 -9.57 -2.84
C LYS A 99 -4.36 -10.43 -2.07
N VAL A 100 -4.84 -9.93 -0.94
CA VAL A 100 -5.99 -10.53 -0.24
C VAL A 100 -7.21 -10.29 -1.12
N ARG A 101 -7.87 -11.37 -1.58
CA ARG A 101 -9.20 -11.26 -2.18
C ARG A 101 -10.13 -10.72 -1.11
N LYS A 102 -10.50 -9.43 -1.19
CA LYS A 102 -11.54 -8.84 -0.33
C LYS A 102 -12.90 -9.30 -0.82
N ASN A 103 -13.23 -10.56 -0.57
CA ASN A 103 -14.57 -11.12 -0.76
C ASN A 103 -15.19 -11.33 0.62
N LYS A 104 -15.33 -10.28 1.42
CA LYS A 104 -16.12 -10.38 2.65
C LYS A 104 -17.08 -9.23 2.79
N LEU A 105 -18.36 -9.56 2.80
CA LEU A 105 -19.43 -8.68 3.28
C LEU A 105 -19.79 -9.13 4.70
N LYS A 106 -20.09 -8.15 5.55
CA LYS A 106 -20.55 -8.43 6.91
C LYS A 106 -22.07 -8.49 6.90
N ASP A 107 -22.60 -9.48 7.59
CA ASP A 107 -24.01 -9.59 7.87
C ASP A 107 -24.42 -8.63 9.01
N ALA A 108 -25.72 -8.48 9.26
CA ALA A 108 -26.28 -7.62 10.32
C ALA A 108 -25.72 -7.95 11.72
N ASN A 109 -25.33 -9.21 11.93
CA ASN A 109 -24.71 -9.71 13.17
C ASN A 109 -23.17 -9.53 13.20
N ASN A 110 -22.61 -8.68 12.33
CA ASN A 110 -21.16 -8.43 12.18
C ASN A 110 -20.31 -9.64 11.75
N ASN A 111 -20.95 -10.76 11.38
CA ASN A 111 -20.27 -11.96 10.91
C ASN A 111 -19.80 -11.79 9.46
N ALA A 112 -18.54 -12.12 9.18
CA ALA A 112 -17.99 -12.05 7.83
C ALA A 112 -18.44 -13.27 7.01
N LYS A 113 -19.10 -13.01 5.89
CA LYS A 113 -19.52 -14.02 4.93
C LYS A 113 -18.61 -13.98 3.70
N TYR A 114 -18.27 -15.16 3.19
CA TYR A 114 -17.28 -15.35 2.12
C TYR A 114 -17.89 -15.99 0.87
N GLU A 115 -19.07 -16.62 1.01
CA GLU A 115 -19.75 -17.29 -0.08
C GLU A 115 -20.56 -16.29 -0.92
N LYS A 116 -20.62 -16.53 -2.23
CA LYS A 116 -21.30 -15.64 -3.19
C LYS A 116 -22.81 -15.56 -2.91
N THR A 117 -23.42 -16.69 -2.57
CA THR A 117 -24.84 -16.84 -2.22
C THR A 117 -25.18 -16.01 -0.99
N GLU A 118 -24.40 -16.14 0.09
CA GLU A 118 -24.55 -15.36 1.32
C GLU A 118 -24.39 -13.86 1.07
N THR A 119 -23.46 -13.48 0.20
CA THR A 119 -23.23 -12.08 -0.17
C THR A 119 -24.43 -11.46 -0.88
N ILE A 120 -25.07 -12.22 -1.79
CA ILE A 120 -26.28 -11.79 -2.51
C ILE A 120 -27.44 -11.59 -1.53
N ASN A 121 -27.60 -12.48 -0.56
CA ASN A 121 -28.66 -12.38 0.45
C ASN A 121 -28.49 -11.13 1.32
N ILE A 122 -27.27 -10.83 1.78
CA ILE A 122 -26.98 -9.60 2.54
C ILE A 122 -27.35 -8.35 1.73
N ILE A 123 -27.05 -8.35 0.42
CA ILE A 123 -27.39 -7.23 -0.47
C ILE A 123 -28.92 -7.13 -0.64
N GLN A 124 -29.62 -8.24 -0.84
CA GLN A 124 -31.07 -8.26 -0.98
C GLN A 124 -31.77 -7.75 0.29
N ASP A 125 -31.33 -8.20 1.46
CA ASP A 125 -31.91 -7.77 2.75
C ASP A 125 -31.66 -6.29 3.02
N PHE A 126 -30.50 -5.76 2.62
CA PHE A 126 -30.22 -4.33 2.68
C PHE A 126 -31.21 -3.51 1.81
N TYR A 127 -31.43 -3.92 0.57
CA TYR A 127 -32.33 -3.20 -0.33
C TYR A 127 -33.81 -3.33 0.07
N LYS A 128 -34.24 -4.49 0.57
CA LYS A 128 -35.58 -4.64 1.16
C LYS A 128 -35.80 -3.64 2.29
N LYS A 129 -34.82 -3.46 3.18
CA LYS A 129 -34.94 -2.54 4.31
C LYS A 129 -34.95 -1.05 3.92
N GLN A 130 -34.42 -0.70 2.76
CA GLN A 130 -34.37 0.69 2.27
C GLN A 130 -35.59 1.08 1.42
N TYR A 131 -36.27 0.11 0.82
CA TYR A 131 -37.33 0.35 -0.16
C TYR A 131 -38.65 -0.39 0.15
N SER A 132 -38.76 -1.05 1.29
CA SER A 132 -40.04 -1.42 1.94
C SER A 132 -40.38 -0.40 3.02
#